data_AF-A0A249PMD1-F1
#
_entry.id   AF-A0A249PMD1-F1
#
_cell.length_a   1.000
_cell.length_b   1.000
_cell.length_c   1.000
_cell.angle_alpha   90.00
_cell.angle_beta   90.00
_cell.angle_gamma   90.00
#
_symmetry.space_group_name_H-M   'P 1'
#
loop_
_entity.id
_entity.type
_entity.pdbx_description
1 polymer ?
#
loop_
_entity_poly.entity_id
_entity_poly.type
_entity_poly.pdbx_seq_one_letter_code
_entity_poly.pdbx_strand_id
1 'polypeptide(L)'
;MEARAPIAAAVLRSLQKFDPHHLTQEAAAGQELAAALEAAMGAGVVMRSDLGPMVNEDAVLAIILERASISADALNVVPCEATAALGMLLLADHGILTVNTHGQPGARVSLRLKPTLDALASVGGVSAVVDAVDDCITKVADIVTDENAMKTLILGDFA
;
A
#
# COMPACT_ATOMS: atom_id res chain seq x y z
N MET A 1 -18.85 17.51 -26.61
CA MET A 1 -19.57 17.85 -25.35
C MET A 1 -20.54 16.71 -25.00
N GLU A 2 -20.09 15.45 -25.00
CA GLU A 2 -21.02 14.29 -25.02
C GLU A 2 -21.11 13.48 -23.72
N ALA A 3 -20.19 13.64 -22.77
CA ALA A 3 -20.22 12.91 -21.49
C ALA A 3 -21.13 13.52 -20.41
N ARG A 4 -21.89 14.59 -20.71
CA ARG A 4 -22.64 15.36 -19.68
C ARG A 4 -23.74 14.55 -19.00
N ALA A 5 -24.52 13.77 -19.75
CA ALA A 5 -25.63 13.02 -19.18
C ALA A 5 -25.16 11.85 -18.27
N PRO A 6 -24.17 11.02 -18.66
CA PRO A 6 -23.59 10.03 -17.76
C PRO A 6 -22.94 10.63 -16.51
N ILE A 7 -22.22 11.75 -16.64
CA ILE A 7 -21.61 12.44 -15.49
C ILE A 7 -22.70 12.97 -14.54
N ALA A 8 -23.76 13.60 -15.07
CA ALA A 8 -24.86 14.08 -14.24
C ALA A 8 -25.56 12.95 -13.48
N ALA A 9 -25.76 11.79 -14.13
CA ALA A 9 -26.30 10.61 -13.49
C ALA A 9 -25.36 10.07 -12.39
N ALA A 10 -24.06 9.99 -12.65
CA ALA A 10 -23.07 9.56 -11.66
C ALA A 10 -23.03 10.51 -10.45
N VAL A 11 -23.00 11.83 -10.68
CA VAL A 11 -23.04 12.85 -9.62
C VAL A 11 -24.32 12.71 -8.78
N LEU A 12 -25.49 12.59 -9.41
CA LEU A 12 -26.75 12.38 -8.70
C LEU A 12 -26.70 11.12 -7.83
N ARG A 13 -26.19 10.00 -8.35
CA ARG A 13 -26.08 8.75 -7.59
C ARG A 13 -25.09 8.87 -6.43
N SER A 14 -23.95 9.54 -6.61
CA SER A 14 -23.00 9.80 -5.53
C SER A 14 -23.61 10.66 -4.43
N LEU A 15 -24.35 11.71 -4.78
CA LEU A 15 -25.05 12.56 -3.81
C LEU A 15 -26.16 11.81 -3.07
N GLN A 16 -26.91 10.93 -3.75
CA GLN A 16 -27.95 10.11 -3.13
C GLN A 16 -27.39 9.04 -2.18
N LYS A 17 -26.18 8.54 -2.46
CA LYS A 17 -25.48 7.56 -1.62
C LYS A 17 -24.66 8.19 -0.50
N PHE A 18 -24.45 9.50 -0.53
CA PHE A 18 -23.61 10.18 0.45
C PHE A 18 -24.24 10.08 1.85
N ASP A 19 -23.48 9.52 2.78
CA ASP A 19 -23.78 9.51 4.21
C ASP A 19 -22.50 9.96 4.97
N PRO A 20 -22.54 11.07 5.71
CA PRO A 20 -21.39 11.53 6.49
C PRO A 20 -20.95 10.53 7.57
N HIS A 21 -21.84 9.63 8.04
CA HIS A 21 -21.47 8.60 8.99
C HIS A 21 -20.46 7.60 8.41
N HIS A 22 -20.55 7.30 7.11
CA HIS A 22 -19.56 6.44 6.43
C HIS A 22 -18.15 7.03 6.51
N LEU A 23 -18.00 8.36 6.37
CA LEU A 23 -16.69 9.00 6.47
C LEU A 23 -16.10 8.88 7.88
N THR A 24 -16.94 8.98 8.91
CA THR A 24 -16.50 8.83 10.31
C THR A 24 -16.07 7.39 10.59
N GLN A 25 -16.80 6.42 10.03
CA GLN A 25 -16.45 5.00 10.13
C GLN A 25 -15.16 4.68 9.36
N GLU A 26 -14.97 5.21 8.16
CA GLU A 26 -13.74 5.06 7.38
C GLU A 26 -12.53 5.67 8.10
N ALA A 27 -12.69 6.85 8.70
CA ALA A 27 -11.65 7.46 9.51
C ALA A 27 -11.28 6.59 10.72
N ALA A 28 -12.28 6.04 11.42
CA ALA A 28 -12.06 5.13 12.54
C ALA A 28 -11.34 3.84 12.10
N ALA A 29 -11.77 3.22 11.00
CA ALA A 29 -11.13 2.05 10.42
C ALA A 29 -9.68 2.34 9.97
N GLY A 30 -9.43 3.55 9.46
CA GLY A 30 -8.08 4.02 9.14
C GLY A 30 -7.18 4.13 10.38
N GLN A 31 -7.71 4.60 11.53
CA GLN A 31 -6.97 4.65 12.79
C GLN A 31 -6.71 3.26 13.38
N GLU A 32 -7.67 2.35 13.26
CA GLU A 32 -7.52 0.95 13.64
C GLU A 32 -6.42 0.27 12.82
N LEU A 33 -6.48 0.40 11.49
CA LEU A 33 -5.45 -0.13 10.60
C LEU A 33 -4.07 0.48 10.90
N ALA A 34 -4.00 1.77 11.20
CA ALA A 34 -2.74 2.41 11.57
C ALA A 34 -2.16 1.84 12.87
N ALA A 35 -2.99 1.56 13.87
CA ALA A 35 -2.54 0.93 15.11
C ALA A 35 -2.08 -0.52 14.91
N ALA A 36 -2.79 -1.28 14.09
CA ALA A 36 -2.42 -2.65 13.78
C ALA A 36 -1.10 -2.72 13.00
N LEU A 37 -0.91 -1.84 12.01
CA LEU A 37 0.36 -1.72 11.27
C LEU A 37 1.51 -1.27 12.18
N GLU A 38 1.30 -0.32 13.07
CA GLU A 38 2.35 0.16 13.98
C GLU A 38 2.78 -0.93 14.96
N ALA A 39 1.85 -1.77 15.41
CA ALA A 39 2.16 -2.93 16.24
C ALA A 39 2.99 -3.99 15.48
N ALA A 40 2.74 -4.18 14.18
CA ALA A 40 3.44 -5.16 13.34
C ALA A 40 4.81 -4.67 12.84
N MET A 41 4.90 -3.38 12.47
CA MET A 41 6.08 -2.80 11.82
C MET A 41 7.04 -2.10 12.79
N GLY A 42 6.62 -1.85 14.03
CA GLY A 42 7.41 -1.16 15.04
C GLY A 42 6.93 0.27 15.30
N ALA A 43 7.20 0.72 16.52
CA ALA A 43 6.73 2.01 17.03
C ALA A 43 7.33 3.20 16.25
N GLY A 44 6.49 4.17 15.90
CA GLY A 44 6.92 5.41 15.24
C GLY A 44 7.13 5.32 13.72
N VAL A 45 6.91 4.16 13.12
CA VAL A 45 7.05 3.93 11.66
C VAL A 45 5.81 4.41 10.88
N VAL A 46 4.63 4.34 11.50
CA VAL A 46 3.35 4.64 10.85
C VAL A 46 2.94 6.09 11.09
N MET A 47 2.80 6.85 10.01
CA MET A 47 2.17 8.17 10.02
C MET A 47 0.65 8.03 9.92
N ARG A 48 -0.06 8.65 10.87
CA ARG A 48 -1.52 8.62 10.96
C ARG A 48 -2.14 9.81 10.23
N SER A 49 -3.22 9.58 9.49
CA SER A 49 -4.04 10.63 8.89
C SER A 49 -5.51 10.21 8.84
N ASP A 50 -6.42 11.17 8.71
CA ASP A 50 -7.86 10.90 8.50
C ASP A 50 -8.14 10.17 7.17
N LEU A 51 -7.14 10.06 6.31
CA LEU A 51 -7.22 9.35 5.03
C LEU A 51 -6.51 7.99 5.07
N GLY A 52 -6.23 7.47 6.27
CA GLY A 52 -5.57 6.19 6.50
C GLY A 52 -4.06 6.30 6.78
N PRO A 53 -3.41 5.16 7.12
CA PRO A 53 -2.01 5.12 7.47
C PRO A 53 -1.09 5.31 6.26
N MET A 54 0.10 5.81 6.57
CA MET A 54 1.21 5.93 5.63
C MET A 54 2.50 5.48 6.30
N VAL A 55 3.35 4.76 5.56
CA VAL A 55 4.70 4.40 6.00
C VAL A 55 5.68 4.97 4.99
N ASN A 56 6.69 5.69 5.47
CA ASN A 56 7.74 6.24 4.63
C ASN A 56 8.51 5.10 3.95
N GLU A 57 8.81 5.26 2.67
CA GLU A 57 9.59 4.34 1.85
C GLU A 57 10.94 3.95 2.47
N ASP A 58 11.64 4.89 3.13
CA ASP A 58 12.90 4.64 3.83
C ASP A 58 12.69 3.69 5.00
N ALA A 59 11.57 3.84 5.72
CA ALA A 59 11.22 2.97 6.83
C ALA A 59 10.79 1.58 6.35
N VAL A 60 10.07 1.49 5.22
CA VAL A 60 9.76 0.20 4.57
C VAL A 60 11.06 -0.51 4.18
N LEU A 61 11.99 0.19 3.53
CA LEU A 61 13.28 -0.38 3.14
C LEU A 61 14.09 -0.83 4.37
N ALA A 62 14.13 -0.03 5.43
CA ALA A 62 14.83 -0.39 6.67
C ALA A 62 14.28 -1.69 7.28
N ILE A 63 12.95 -1.86 7.31
CA ILE A 63 12.31 -3.09 7.80
C ILE A 63 12.64 -4.29 6.91
N ILE A 64 12.62 -4.13 5.59
CA ILE A 64 13.01 -5.17 4.64
C ILE A 64 14.46 -5.60 4.87
N LEU A 65 15.37 -4.63 5.05
CA LEU A 65 16.80 -4.88 5.30
C LEU A 65 17.04 -5.59 6.63
N GLU A 66 16.35 -5.16 7.69
CA GLU A 66 16.38 -5.81 9.00
C GLU A 66 15.92 -7.27 8.87
N ARG A 67 14.83 -7.50 8.13
CA ARG A 67 14.28 -8.85 7.90
C ARG A 67 15.21 -9.74 7.08
N ALA A 68 15.86 -9.17 6.06
CA ALA A 68 16.85 -9.88 5.25
C ALA A 68 18.18 -10.11 6.00
N SER A 69 18.40 -9.45 7.15
CA SER A 69 19.68 -9.43 7.87
C SER A 69 20.85 -8.89 7.02
N ILE A 70 20.59 -7.82 6.24
CA ILE A 70 21.53 -7.24 5.27
C ILE A 70 21.81 -5.77 5.61
N SER A 71 23.06 -5.33 5.42
CA SER A 71 23.44 -3.93 5.56
C SER A 71 23.01 -3.11 4.33
N ALA A 72 22.60 -1.87 4.55
CA ALA A 72 22.26 -0.93 3.47
C ALA A 72 23.41 -0.74 2.45
N ASP A 73 24.67 -0.88 2.87
CA ASP A 73 25.85 -0.73 2.01
C ASP A 73 25.98 -1.83 0.93
N ALA A 74 25.29 -2.96 1.11
CA ALA A 74 25.32 -4.09 0.20
C ALA A 74 24.18 -4.07 -0.84
N LEU A 75 23.35 -3.02 -0.85
CA LEU A 75 22.10 -2.98 -1.59
C LEU A 75 22.16 -2.02 -2.79
N ASN A 76 21.69 -2.48 -3.95
CA ASN A 76 21.46 -1.64 -5.13
C ASN A 76 20.03 -1.10 -5.22
N VAL A 77 19.09 -1.63 -4.42
CA VAL A 77 17.67 -1.26 -4.41
C VAL A 77 17.48 0.07 -3.66
N VAL A 78 16.71 0.98 -4.24
CA VAL A 78 16.36 2.26 -3.58
C VAL A 78 14.98 2.19 -2.91
N PRO A 79 14.66 3.09 -1.95
CA PRO A 79 13.40 3.05 -1.21
C PRO A 79 12.13 2.97 -2.07
N CYS A 80 12.08 3.69 -3.20
CA CYS A 80 10.94 3.65 -4.10
C CYS A 80 10.79 2.33 -4.86
N GLU A 81 11.87 1.60 -5.11
CA GLU A 81 11.83 0.27 -5.71
C GLU A 81 11.34 -0.77 -4.69
N ALA A 82 11.75 -0.64 -3.42
CA ALA A 82 11.26 -1.49 -2.34
C ALA A 82 9.75 -1.35 -2.15
N THR A 83 9.22 -0.12 -2.14
CA THR A 83 7.76 0.08 -2.05
C THR A 83 7.02 -0.30 -3.32
N ALA A 84 7.64 -0.17 -4.50
CA ALA A 84 7.08 -0.67 -5.76
C ALA A 84 6.96 -2.20 -5.74
N ALA A 85 8.03 -2.91 -5.37
CA ALA A 85 8.03 -4.37 -5.22
C ALA A 85 6.96 -4.84 -4.23
N LEU A 86 6.90 -4.19 -3.06
CA LEU A 86 5.86 -4.44 -2.06
C LEU A 86 4.46 -4.23 -2.64
N GLY A 87 4.24 -3.14 -3.39
CA GLY A 87 2.97 -2.85 -4.05
C GLY A 87 2.57 -3.91 -5.08
N MET A 88 3.53 -4.41 -5.87
CA MET A 88 3.27 -5.46 -6.87
C MET A 88 2.83 -6.77 -6.20
N LEU A 89 3.47 -7.17 -5.09
CA LEU A 89 3.07 -8.37 -4.34
C LEU A 89 1.72 -8.20 -3.65
N LEU A 90 1.46 -7.05 -3.03
CA LEU A 90 0.16 -6.73 -2.43
C LEU A 90 -0.98 -6.86 -3.45
N LEU A 91 -0.75 -6.40 -4.68
CA LEU A 91 -1.72 -6.56 -5.76
C LEU A 91 -1.84 -8.01 -6.25
N ALA A 92 -0.72 -8.65 -6.56
CA ALA A 92 -0.69 -9.98 -7.15
C ALA A 92 -1.23 -11.06 -6.21
N ASP A 93 -0.85 -11.01 -4.93
CA ASP A 93 -1.11 -12.10 -3.98
C ASP A 93 -2.36 -11.84 -3.12
N HIS A 94 -2.70 -10.57 -2.87
CA HIS A 94 -3.78 -10.20 -1.95
C HIS A 94 -4.86 -9.32 -2.57
N GLY A 95 -4.70 -8.90 -3.84
CA GLY A 95 -5.65 -8.01 -4.52
C GLY A 95 -5.70 -6.60 -3.93
N ILE A 96 -4.70 -6.20 -3.13
CA ILE A 96 -4.63 -4.89 -2.48
C ILE A 96 -3.97 -3.90 -3.44
N LEU A 97 -4.76 -2.98 -3.97
CA LEU A 97 -4.27 -1.95 -4.88
C LEU A 97 -3.70 -0.76 -4.10
N THR A 98 -2.41 -0.46 -4.32
CA THR A 98 -1.74 0.73 -3.78
C THR A 98 -1.31 1.68 -4.90
N VAL A 99 -0.87 2.88 -4.52
CA VAL A 99 -0.28 3.83 -5.50
C VAL A 99 1.04 3.31 -6.08
N ASN A 100 1.75 2.45 -5.34
CA ASN A 100 3.08 1.96 -5.71
C ASN A 100 3.07 1.01 -6.91
N THR A 101 1.91 0.47 -7.30
CA THR A 101 1.77 -0.35 -8.51
C THR A 101 1.78 0.47 -9.80
N HIS A 102 1.60 1.79 -9.71
CA HIS A 102 1.57 2.68 -10.86
C HIS A 102 2.88 3.46 -10.94
N GLY A 103 3.77 3.06 -11.85
CA GLY A 103 5.13 3.61 -12.01
C GLY A 103 5.20 5.05 -12.57
N GLN A 104 4.24 5.93 -12.32
CA GLN A 104 4.34 7.33 -12.74
C GLN A 104 5.22 8.13 -11.78
N PRO A 105 6.40 8.63 -12.22
CA PRO A 105 7.22 9.52 -11.41
C PRO A 105 6.46 10.81 -11.07
N GLY A 106 6.56 11.28 -9.83
CA GLY A 106 5.93 12.52 -9.36
C GLY A 106 4.75 12.33 -8.40
N ALA A 107 4.24 11.10 -8.25
CA ALA A 107 3.34 10.73 -7.15
C ALA A 107 4.12 10.46 -5.84
N ARG A 108 3.41 10.08 -4.78
CA ARG A 108 4.03 9.66 -3.51
C ARG A 108 4.55 8.22 -3.65
N VAL A 109 5.76 7.96 -3.18
CA VAL A 109 6.40 6.63 -3.18
C VAL A 109 6.29 5.91 -1.83
N SER A 110 5.75 6.57 -0.81
CA SER A 110 5.41 5.96 0.48
C SER A 110 4.33 4.89 0.34
N LEU A 111 4.36 3.88 1.20
CA LEU A 111 3.25 2.93 1.32
C LEU A 111 2.07 3.68 1.94
N ARG A 112 0.97 3.80 1.21
CA ARG A 112 -0.25 4.45 1.70
C ARG A 112 -1.44 3.54 1.54
N LEU A 113 -2.13 3.30 2.64
CA LEU A 113 -3.35 2.51 2.67
C LEU A 113 -4.51 3.44 3.01
N LYS A 114 -5.40 3.63 2.04
CA LYS A 114 -6.64 4.38 2.22
C LYS A 114 -7.80 3.39 2.21
N PRO A 115 -8.14 2.78 3.37
CA PRO A 115 -9.23 1.83 3.42
C PRO A 115 -10.56 2.53 3.22
N THR A 116 -11.41 1.96 2.36
CA THR A 116 -12.86 2.12 2.45
C THR A 116 -13.43 0.90 3.19
N LEU A 117 -14.63 1.03 3.77
CA LEU A 117 -15.25 -0.10 4.48
C LEU A 117 -15.42 -1.32 3.57
N ASP A 118 -15.89 -1.10 2.34
CA ASP A 118 -16.06 -2.16 1.34
C ASP A 118 -14.72 -2.80 0.96
N ALA A 119 -13.65 -2.01 0.80
CA ALA A 119 -12.33 -2.52 0.45
C ALA A 119 -11.76 -3.38 1.59
N LEU A 120 -11.81 -2.91 2.84
CA LEU A 120 -11.37 -3.70 3.98
C LEU A 120 -12.14 -5.02 4.09
N ALA A 121 -13.48 -4.97 3.98
CA ALA A 121 -14.30 -6.16 4.02
C ALA A 121 -13.93 -7.16 2.91
N SER A 122 -13.66 -6.67 1.69
CA SER A 122 -13.33 -7.52 0.54
C SER A 122 -12.01 -8.29 0.69
N VAL A 123 -11.07 -7.77 1.49
CA VAL A 123 -9.75 -8.37 1.73
C VAL A 123 -9.73 -9.23 3.01
N GLY A 124 -10.79 -9.19 3.82
CA GLY A 124 -10.89 -9.96 5.08
C GLY A 124 -10.67 -9.13 6.34
N GLY A 125 -10.71 -7.80 6.25
CA GLY A 125 -10.62 -6.87 7.37
C GLY A 125 -9.20 -6.40 7.68
N VAL A 126 -9.05 -5.68 8.80
CA VAL A 126 -7.80 -5.02 9.19
C VAL A 126 -6.66 -6.01 9.38
N SER A 127 -6.88 -7.14 10.08
CA SER A 127 -5.85 -8.16 10.31
C SER A 127 -5.30 -8.69 8.99
N ALA A 128 -6.18 -9.05 8.04
CA ALA A 128 -5.76 -9.60 6.76
C ALA A 128 -4.91 -8.62 5.94
N VAL A 129 -5.16 -7.31 6.06
CA VAL A 129 -4.32 -6.29 5.42
C VAL A 129 -2.94 -6.22 6.09
N VAL A 130 -2.86 -6.31 7.41
CA VAL A 130 -1.57 -6.30 8.13
C VAL A 130 -0.77 -7.56 7.82
N ASP A 131 -1.41 -8.72 7.84
CA ASP A 131 -0.80 -10.01 7.50
C ASP A 131 -0.28 -9.98 6.05
N ALA A 132 -1.06 -9.43 5.11
CA ALA A 132 -0.63 -9.25 3.73
C ALA A 132 0.60 -8.35 3.59
N VAL A 133 0.67 -7.24 4.35
CA VAL A 133 1.83 -6.36 4.34
C VAL A 133 3.06 -7.08 4.91
N ASP A 134 2.93 -7.80 6.01
CA ASP A 134 4.04 -8.54 6.64
C ASP A 134 4.57 -9.68 5.75
N ASP A 135 3.65 -10.46 5.16
CA ASP A 135 3.96 -11.51 4.19
C ASP A 135 4.70 -10.95 2.98
N CYS A 136 4.22 -9.84 2.41
CA CYS A 136 4.86 -9.23 1.26
C CYS A 136 6.22 -8.61 1.61
N ILE A 137 6.40 -7.99 2.79
CA ILE A 137 7.71 -7.52 3.27
C ILE A 137 8.70 -8.70 3.33
N THR A 138 8.26 -9.84 3.87
CA THR A 138 9.09 -11.05 3.94
C THR A 138 9.50 -11.52 2.55
N LYS A 139 8.56 -11.60 1.61
CA LYS A 139 8.84 -11.97 0.21
C LYS A 139 9.81 -11.00 -0.49
N VAL A 140 9.68 -9.69 -0.25
CA VAL A 140 10.65 -8.72 -0.79
C VAL A 140 12.02 -8.93 -0.15
N ALA A 141 12.09 -9.15 1.16
CA ALA A 141 13.34 -9.40 1.87
C ALA A 141 14.09 -10.63 1.32
N ASP A 142 13.37 -11.68 0.94
CA ASP A 142 13.94 -12.91 0.35
C ASP A 142 14.63 -12.66 -1.00
N ILE A 143 14.19 -11.64 -1.76
CA ILE A 143 14.70 -11.35 -3.12
C ILE A 143 15.45 -10.02 -3.24
N VAL A 144 15.56 -9.24 -2.16
CA VAL A 144 16.03 -7.84 -2.21
C VAL A 144 17.45 -7.67 -2.75
N THR A 145 18.28 -8.73 -2.70
CA THR A 145 19.64 -8.75 -3.27
C THR A 145 19.73 -9.35 -4.67
N ASP A 146 18.66 -9.98 -5.16
CA ASP A 146 18.57 -10.46 -6.53
C ASP A 146 18.01 -9.34 -7.42
N GLU A 147 18.91 -8.59 -8.04
CA GLU A 147 18.58 -7.48 -8.93
C GLU A 147 17.66 -7.91 -10.08
N ASN A 148 17.83 -9.12 -10.62
CA ASN A 148 16.98 -9.61 -11.70
C ASN A 148 15.57 -9.93 -11.19
N ALA A 149 15.46 -10.59 -10.03
CA ALA A 149 14.15 -10.87 -9.43
C ALA A 149 13.39 -9.58 -9.08
N MET A 150 14.08 -8.60 -8.47
CA MET A 150 13.50 -7.28 -8.17
C MET A 150 13.04 -6.57 -9.44
N LYS A 151 13.87 -6.58 -10.49
CA LYS A 151 13.55 -5.96 -11.78
C LYS A 151 12.34 -6.62 -12.44
N THR A 152 12.29 -7.94 -12.49
CA THR A 152 11.16 -8.69 -13.05
C THR A 152 9.89 -8.45 -12.25
N LEU A 153 9.95 -8.39 -10.91
CA LEU A 153 8.79 -8.11 -10.08
C LEU A 153 8.23 -6.70 -10.32
N ILE A 154 9.10 -5.68 -10.39
CA ILE A 154 8.67 -4.28 -10.51
C ILE A 154 8.25 -3.94 -11.93
N LEU A 155 8.99 -4.41 -12.93
CA LEU A 155 8.84 -3.97 -14.31
C LEU A 155 8.18 -5.01 -15.23
N GLY A 156 8.02 -6.24 -14.74
CA GLY A 156 7.56 -7.38 -15.54
C GLY A 156 8.64 -7.92 -16.47
N ASP A 157 8.25 -8.93 -17.25
CA ASP A 157 9.10 -9.47 -18.31
C ASP A 157 9.11 -8.51 -19.50
N PHE A 158 10.26 -7.84 -19.72
CA PHE A 158 10.49 -7.14 -20.98
C PHE A 158 10.91 -8.15 -22.04
N ALA A 159 10.03 -8.38 -23.02
CA ALA A 159 10.38 -8.99 -24.29
C ALA A 159 11.12 -7.98 -25.20
#